data_AF-A0A2W5SVV1-F1
#
_entry.id   AF-A0A2W5SVV1-F1
#
_cell.length_a   1.000
_cell.length_b   1.000
_cell.length_c   1.000
_cell.angle_alpha   90.00
_cell.angle_beta   90.00
_cell.angle_gamma   90.00
#
_symmetry.space_group_name_H-M   'P 1'
#
loop_
_entity.id
_entity.type
_entity.pdbx_description
1 polymer ?
#
loop_
_entity_poly.entity_id
_entity_poly.type
_entity_poly.pdbx_seq_one_letter_code
_entity_poly.pdbx_strand_id
1 'polypeptide(L)'
;MLTLCLVALVSAAPPAGKKPPAAPHPSETAKLFFLTGDIAKAQEFALACARREPKKCGPLNKWIAEYAFLVRDSDRLTPEQARELLALDLKIAPDKRGKLTEKVIERYVTVPLERARSRATGDRKGALSIVEHVLMVDPKNVTALELQKSLSNEADAGP
;
A
#
# COMPACT_ATOMS: atom_id res chain seq x y z
N MET A 1 9.16 55.27 -38.85
CA MET A 1 7.72 55.03 -38.60
C MET A 1 7.58 53.60 -38.12
N LEU A 2 7.34 53.39 -36.82
CA LEU A 2 7.14 52.06 -36.23
C LEU A 2 5.73 52.05 -35.62
N THR A 3 4.81 51.34 -36.26
CA THR A 3 3.41 51.21 -35.82
C THR A 3 3.33 50.10 -34.78
N LEU A 4 3.04 50.48 -33.54
CA LEU A 4 2.84 49.56 -32.42
C LEU A 4 1.41 48.99 -32.49
N CYS A 5 1.27 47.70 -32.79
CA CYS A 5 0.02 46.97 -32.62
C CYS A 5 -0.22 46.68 -31.13
N LEU A 6 -1.16 47.38 -30.49
CA LEU A 6 -1.73 46.94 -29.22
C LEU A 6 -2.86 45.93 -29.50
N VAL A 7 -2.58 44.65 -29.26
CA VAL A 7 -3.63 43.63 -29.12
C VAL A 7 -4.08 43.66 -27.66
N ALA A 8 -5.27 44.19 -27.41
CA ALA A 8 -5.91 44.12 -26.11
C ALA A 8 -6.42 42.68 -25.88
N LEU A 9 -5.79 41.95 -24.96
CA LEU A 9 -6.33 40.70 -24.43
C LEU A 9 -7.56 41.03 -23.57
N VAL A 10 -8.75 40.75 -24.10
CA VAL A 10 -9.99 40.73 -23.33
C VAL A 10 -9.94 39.52 -22.41
N SER A 11 -9.65 39.75 -21.12
CA SER A 11 -9.76 38.73 -20.08
C SER A 11 -11.25 38.46 -19.82
N ALA A 12 -11.79 37.40 -20.42
CA ALA A 12 -13.13 36.93 -20.12
C ALA A 12 -13.14 36.36 -18.70
N ALA A 13 -13.82 37.05 -17.77
CA ALA A 13 -14.05 36.56 -16.43
C ALA A 13 -14.85 35.24 -16.47
N PRO A 14 -14.47 34.21 -15.70
CA PRO A 14 -15.23 32.96 -15.68
C PRO A 14 -16.63 33.19 -15.09
N PRO A 15 -17.66 32.48 -15.58
CA PRO A 15 -19.03 32.66 -15.11
C PRO A 15 -19.15 32.35 -13.62
N ALA A 16 -19.71 33.30 -12.88
CA ALA A 16 -20.10 33.13 -11.49
C ALA A 16 -21.20 32.06 -11.40
N GLY A 17 -20.93 30.92 -10.75
CA GLY A 17 -21.99 29.92 -10.58
C GLY A 17 -21.61 28.59 -9.95
N LYS A 18 -20.34 28.23 -9.77
CA LYS A 18 -19.95 27.04 -9.02
C LYS A 18 -18.86 27.39 -8.03
N LYS A 19 -19.16 27.25 -6.73
CA LYS A 19 -18.14 27.31 -5.67
C LYS A 19 -17.08 26.27 -6.05
N PRO A 20 -15.79 26.64 -6.17
CA PRO A 20 -14.76 25.67 -6.51
C PRO A 20 -14.83 24.50 -5.51
N PRO A 21 -14.60 23.26 -5.97
CA PRO A 21 -14.59 22.11 -5.07
C PRO A 21 -13.66 22.41 -3.90
N ALA A 22 -14.12 22.13 -2.68
CA ALA A 22 -13.28 22.32 -1.50
C ALA A 22 -11.98 21.55 -1.69
N ALA A 23 -10.85 22.17 -1.37
CA ALA A 23 -9.56 21.50 -1.42
C ALA A 23 -9.62 20.23 -0.54
N PRO A 24 -9.00 19.12 -0.99
CA PRO A 24 -9.02 17.88 -0.23
C PRO A 24 -8.42 18.08 1.16
N HIS A 25 -8.92 17.30 2.12
CA HIS A 25 -8.39 17.36 3.47
C HIS A 25 -6.91 16.92 3.47
N PRO A 26 -6.02 17.50 4.31
CA PRO A 26 -4.62 17.09 4.34
C PRO A 26 -4.40 15.60 4.57
N SER A 27 -5.27 14.94 5.35
CA SER A 27 -5.21 13.48 5.53
C SER A 27 -5.52 12.70 4.25
N GLU A 28 -6.45 13.17 3.42
CA GLU A 28 -6.76 12.56 2.13
C GLU A 28 -5.60 12.75 1.16
N THR A 29 -5.01 13.95 1.15
CA THR A 29 -3.83 14.26 0.34
C THR A 29 -2.63 13.40 0.73
N ALA A 30 -2.40 13.19 2.03
CA ALA A 30 -1.36 12.29 2.52
C ALA A 30 -1.54 10.85 2.01
N LYS A 31 -2.77 10.34 2.04
CA LYS A 31 -3.09 9.00 1.51
C LYS A 31 -2.88 8.91 0.00
N LEU A 32 -3.22 9.95 -0.76
CA LEU A 32 -2.95 9.97 -2.21
C LEU A 32 -1.45 9.87 -2.51
N PHE A 33 -0.62 10.64 -1.82
CA PHE A 33 0.84 10.55 -1.99
C PHE A 33 1.40 9.19 -1.57
N PHE A 34 0.91 8.64 -0.45
CA PHE A 34 1.24 7.28 0.00
C PHE A 34 0.95 6.24 -1.10
N LEU A 35 -0.24 6.30 -1.72
CA LEU A 35 -0.62 5.38 -2.78
C LEU A 35 0.30 5.46 -4.00
N THR A 36 0.78 6.66 -4.33
CA THR A 36 1.74 6.87 -5.44
C THR A 36 3.18 6.52 -5.10
N GLY A 37 3.49 6.24 -3.82
CA GLY A 37 4.83 5.93 -3.33
C GLY A 37 5.67 7.15 -2.97
N ASP A 38 5.11 8.36 -2.97
CA ASP A 38 5.78 9.57 -2.48
C ASP A 38 5.61 9.68 -0.97
N ILE A 39 6.40 8.89 -0.24
CA ILE A 39 6.31 8.79 1.22
C ILE A 39 6.72 10.09 1.91
N ALA A 40 7.64 10.85 1.30
CA ALA A 40 8.07 12.14 1.84
C ALA A 40 6.90 13.13 1.84
N LYS A 41 6.17 13.25 0.71
CA LYS A 41 4.96 14.08 0.65
C LYS A 41 3.83 13.54 1.51
N ALA A 42 3.64 12.22 1.56
CA ALA A 42 2.66 11.61 2.45
C ALA A 42 2.89 12.04 3.92
N GLN A 43 4.14 11.97 4.38
CA GLN A 43 4.53 12.38 5.73
C GLN A 43 4.34 13.88 5.96
N GLU A 44 4.71 14.73 5.00
CA GLU A 44 4.53 16.18 5.07
C GLU A 44 3.06 16.56 5.34
N PHE A 45 2.13 16.00 4.55
CA PHE A 45 0.70 16.28 4.67
C PHE A 45 0.09 15.64 5.92
N ALA A 46 0.54 14.44 6.29
CA ALA A 46 0.08 13.79 7.52
C ALA A 46 0.48 14.58 8.77
N LEU A 47 1.72 15.10 8.80
CA LEU A 47 2.21 15.95 9.87
C LEU A 47 1.43 17.28 9.92
N ALA A 48 1.19 17.91 8.76
CA ALA A 48 0.38 19.11 8.68
C ALA A 48 -1.04 18.88 9.22
N CYS A 49 -1.64 17.72 8.93
CA CYS A 49 -2.92 17.33 9.50
C CYS A 49 -2.82 17.15 11.02
N ALA A 50 -1.83 16.39 11.50
CA ALA A 50 -1.65 16.10 12.92
C ALA A 50 -1.40 17.37 13.76
N ARG A 51 -0.78 18.41 13.20
CA ARG A 51 -0.63 19.71 13.87
C ARG A 51 -1.96 20.44 14.08
N ARG A 52 -2.94 20.27 13.17
CA ARG A 52 -4.26 20.91 13.25
C ARG A 52 -5.26 20.06 14.04
N GLU A 53 -5.23 18.75 13.84
CA GLU A 53 -6.15 17.79 14.45
C GLU A 53 -5.39 16.59 15.06
N PRO A 54 -4.67 16.76 16.18
CA PRO A 54 -3.77 15.74 16.71
C PRO A 54 -4.45 14.41 17.02
N LYS A 55 -5.65 14.43 17.58
CA LYS A 55 -6.40 13.21 17.93
C LYS A 55 -6.88 12.42 16.71
N LYS A 56 -7.21 13.11 15.61
CA LYS A 56 -7.72 12.47 14.38
C LYS A 56 -6.60 12.05 13.45
N CYS A 57 -5.59 12.91 13.28
CA CYS A 57 -4.52 12.72 12.31
C CYS A 57 -3.18 12.24 12.90
N GLY A 58 -3.03 12.27 14.22
CA GLY A 58 -1.85 11.74 14.90
C GLY A 58 -1.56 10.27 14.54
N PRO A 59 -2.56 9.36 14.56
CA PRO A 59 -2.36 7.97 14.14
C PRO A 59 -1.86 7.84 12.70
N LEU A 60 -2.44 8.59 11.75
CA LEU A 60 -2.02 8.56 10.34
C LEU A 60 -0.55 8.98 10.18
N ASN A 61 -0.15 10.07 10.85
CA ASN A 61 1.24 10.55 10.82
C ASN A 61 2.22 9.52 11.41
N LYS A 62 1.81 8.82 12.48
CA LYS A 62 2.59 7.75 13.09
C LYS A 62 2.75 6.57 12.14
N TRP A 63 1.65 6.10 11.55
CA TRP A 63 1.68 4.94 10.64
C TRP A 63 2.52 5.21 9.39
N ILE A 64 2.43 6.40 8.79
CA ILE A 64 3.27 6.75 7.63
C ILE A 64 4.74 6.79 8.02
N ALA A 65 5.08 7.30 9.21
CA ALA A 65 6.47 7.33 9.68
C ALA A 65 7.06 5.92 9.91
N GLU A 66 6.29 5.03 10.56
CA GLU A 66 6.68 3.62 10.76
C GLU A 66 6.80 2.88 9.42
N TYR A 67 5.86 3.12 8.50
CA TYR A 67 5.91 2.56 7.16
C TYR A 67 7.16 3.05 6.40
N ALA A 68 7.46 4.35 6.47
CA ALA A 68 8.62 4.97 5.84
C ALA A 68 9.94 4.34 6.31
N PHE A 69 10.02 4.01 7.60
CA PHE A 69 11.17 3.34 8.18
C PHE A 69 11.38 1.94 7.58
N LEU A 70 10.32 1.12 7.53
CA LEU A 70 10.42 -0.25 7.01
C LEU A 70 10.65 -0.27 5.50
N VAL A 71 9.97 0.59 4.74
CA VAL A 71 10.01 0.54 3.27
C VAL A 71 11.35 0.98 2.70
N ARG A 72 12.15 1.75 3.44
CA ARG A 72 13.50 2.17 3.01
C ARG A 72 14.41 0.97 2.76
N ASP A 73 14.29 -0.06 3.58
CA ASP A 73 15.10 -1.27 3.54
C ASP A 73 14.24 -2.48 3.14
N SER A 74 13.24 -2.26 2.26
CA SER A 74 12.25 -3.27 1.85
C SER A 74 12.88 -4.55 1.28
N ASP A 75 14.10 -4.43 0.77
CA ASP A 75 14.86 -5.55 0.21
C ASP A 75 15.50 -6.47 1.26
N ARG A 76 15.39 -6.14 2.55
CA ARG A 76 16.06 -6.87 3.64
C ARG A 76 15.13 -7.14 4.82
N LEU A 77 13.82 -7.08 4.60
CA LEU A 77 12.86 -7.32 5.67
C LEU A 77 12.91 -8.76 6.17
N THR A 78 12.69 -8.94 7.46
CA THR A 78 12.27 -10.25 7.97
C THR A 78 10.79 -10.49 7.63
N PRO A 79 10.30 -11.74 7.69
CA PRO A 79 8.86 -12.01 7.55
C PRO A 79 7.99 -11.20 8.51
N GLU A 80 8.43 -10.99 9.76
CA GLU A 80 7.71 -10.21 10.77
C GLU A 80 7.64 -8.72 10.38
N GLN A 81 8.73 -8.17 9.86
CA GLN A 81 8.77 -6.79 9.37
C GLN A 81 7.92 -6.61 8.11
N ALA A 82 7.91 -7.59 7.20
CA ALA A 82 7.03 -7.58 6.05
C ALA A 82 5.55 -7.59 6.50
N ARG A 83 5.19 -8.44 7.46
CA ARG A 83 3.84 -8.46 8.06
C ARG A 83 3.46 -7.09 8.64
N GLU A 84 4.37 -6.47 9.38
CA GLU A 84 4.13 -5.16 9.99
C GLU A 84 3.93 -4.08 8.92
N LEU A 85 4.75 -4.07 7.88
CA LEU A 85 4.60 -3.16 6.75
C LEU A 85 3.24 -3.33 6.06
N LEU A 86 2.82 -4.58 5.80
CA LEU A 86 1.52 -4.89 5.20
C LEU A 86 0.35 -4.45 6.09
N ALA A 87 0.49 -4.57 7.41
CA ALA A 87 -0.50 -4.11 8.37
C ALA A 87 -0.58 -2.57 8.45
N LEU A 88 0.56 -1.87 8.33
CA LEU A 88 0.62 -0.41 8.26
C LEU A 88 -0.02 0.12 6.97
N ASP A 89 0.26 -0.53 5.83
CA ASP A 89 -0.36 -0.22 4.54
C ASP A 89 -1.89 -0.24 4.62
N LEU A 90 -2.48 -1.30 5.23
CA LEU A 90 -3.93 -1.39 5.46
C LEU A 90 -4.48 -0.32 6.41
N LYS A 91 -3.72 0.08 7.43
CA LYS A 91 -4.13 1.17 8.34
C LYS A 91 -4.15 2.52 7.63
N ILE A 92 -3.20 2.77 6.73
CA ILE A 92 -3.08 4.02 5.97
C ILE A 92 -4.15 4.08 4.86
N ALA A 93 -4.28 3.00 4.09
CA ALA A 93 -5.20 2.88 2.97
C ALA A 93 -5.94 1.50 3.01
N PRO A 94 -7.09 1.42 3.68
CA PRO A 94 -7.82 0.15 3.83
C PRO A 94 -8.28 -0.48 2.51
N ASP A 95 -8.60 0.35 1.53
CA ASP A 95 -9.21 -0.09 0.27
C ASP A 95 -8.22 -0.23 -0.89
N LYS A 96 -6.96 0.22 -0.70
CA LYS A 96 -5.95 0.29 -1.77
C LYS A 96 -4.55 0.06 -1.22
N ARG A 97 -3.69 -0.57 -2.01
CA ARG A 97 -2.29 -0.81 -1.65
C ARG A 97 -1.41 0.36 -2.08
N GLY A 98 -0.42 0.68 -1.25
CA GLY A 98 0.65 1.60 -1.61
C GLY A 98 1.58 0.98 -2.65
N LYS A 99 2.00 1.77 -3.64
CA LYS A 99 2.90 1.32 -4.71
C LYS A 99 4.17 0.62 -4.20
N LEU A 100 4.73 1.10 -3.09
CA LEU A 100 5.96 0.50 -2.54
C LEU A 100 5.70 -0.83 -1.82
N THR A 101 4.47 -1.08 -1.36
CA THR A 101 4.06 -2.34 -0.73
C THR A 101 4.02 -3.49 -1.75
N GLU A 102 3.76 -3.20 -3.03
CA GLU A 102 3.69 -4.20 -4.09
C GLU A 102 4.96 -5.07 -4.17
N LYS A 103 6.14 -4.46 -4.03
CA LYS A 103 7.41 -5.19 -4.03
C LYS A 103 7.55 -6.17 -2.86
N VAL A 104 7.02 -5.79 -1.69
CA VAL A 104 7.04 -6.64 -0.49
C VAL A 104 6.05 -7.79 -0.67
N ILE A 105 4.84 -7.53 -1.17
CA ILE A 105 3.87 -8.57 -1.50
C ILE A 105 4.46 -9.55 -2.51
N GLU A 106 5.08 -9.05 -3.57
CA GLU A 106 5.69 -9.90 -4.59
C GLU A 106 6.70 -10.88 -3.98
N ARG A 107 7.59 -10.37 -3.13
CA ARG A 107 8.67 -11.15 -2.53
C ARG A 107 8.19 -12.15 -1.47
N TYR A 108 7.29 -11.74 -0.59
CA TYR A 108 6.93 -12.53 0.60
C TYR A 108 5.61 -13.29 0.44
N VAL A 109 4.82 -12.99 -0.60
CA VAL A 109 3.51 -13.59 -0.82
C VAL A 109 3.42 -14.21 -2.21
N THR A 110 3.52 -13.42 -3.29
CA THR A 110 3.27 -13.89 -4.66
C THR A 110 4.25 -14.99 -5.07
N VAL A 111 5.55 -14.68 -5.11
CA VAL A 111 6.59 -15.62 -5.55
C VAL A 111 6.66 -16.88 -4.66
N PRO A 112 6.58 -16.78 -3.31
CA PRO A 112 6.47 -17.96 -2.46
C PRO A 112 5.23 -18.82 -2.76
N LEU A 113 4.06 -18.23 -3.00
CA LEU A 113 2.85 -19.00 -3.32
C LEU A 113 2.98 -19.74 -4.65
N GLU A 114 3.55 -19.11 -5.67
CA GLU A 114 3.83 -19.78 -6.94
C GLU A 114 4.77 -20.97 -6.75
N ARG A 115 5.83 -20.78 -5.96
CA ARG A 115 6.76 -21.86 -5.61
C ARG A 115 6.06 -22.99 -4.83
N ALA A 116 5.17 -22.66 -3.90
CA ALA A 116 4.40 -23.66 -3.16
C ALA A 116 3.50 -24.48 -4.11
N ARG A 117 2.79 -23.82 -5.03
CA ARG A 117 1.97 -24.50 -6.05
C ARG A 117 2.80 -25.44 -6.93
N SER A 118 3.96 -24.99 -7.39
CA SER A 118 4.86 -25.83 -8.19
C SER A 118 5.37 -27.05 -7.42
N ARG A 119 5.51 -26.97 -6.09
CA ARG A 119 5.96 -28.09 -5.26
C ARG A 119 4.83 -29.04 -4.87
N ALA A 120 3.57 -28.60 -4.90
CA ALA A 120 2.43 -29.39 -4.43
C ALA A 120 2.32 -30.79 -5.07
N THR A 121 2.76 -30.95 -6.32
CA THR A 121 2.66 -32.20 -7.09
C THR A 121 3.71 -33.26 -6.73
N GLY A 122 4.76 -32.92 -5.97
CA GLY A 122 5.85 -33.87 -5.66
C GLY A 122 6.56 -33.65 -4.33
N ASP A 123 6.40 -32.48 -3.71
CA ASP A 123 6.92 -32.11 -2.40
C ASP A 123 5.82 -31.38 -1.60
N ARG A 124 4.78 -32.13 -1.22
CA ARG A 124 3.63 -31.58 -0.49
C ARG A 124 4.04 -30.96 0.85
N LYS A 125 4.95 -31.60 1.59
CA LYS A 125 5.45 -31.08 2.87
C LYS A 125 6.19 -29.75 2.69
N GLY A 126 7.07 -29.66 1.69
CA GLY A 126 7.74 -28.40 1.35
C GLY A 126 6.79 -27.33 0.85
N ALA A 127 5.76 -27.69 0.07
CA ALA A 127 4.70 -26.76 -0.33
C ALA A 127 3.96 -26.19 0.89
N LEU A 128 3.56 -27.04 1.83
CA LEU A 128 2.85 -26.62 3.05
C LEU A 128 3.70 -25.68 3.91
N SER A 129 4.98 -25.98 4.10
CA SER A 129 5.92 -25.12 4.85
C SER A 129 6.05 -23.72 4.22
N ILE A 130 6.08 -23.62 2.88
CA ILE A 130 6.10 -22.33 2.20
C ILE A 130 4.78 -21.56 2.41
N VAL A 131 3.64 -22.26 2.34
CA VAL A 131 2.32 -21.65 2.59
C VAL A 131 2.22 -21.12 4.01
N GLU A 132 2.73 -21.83 5.01
CA GLU A 132 2.78 -21.38 6.40
C GLU A 132 3.60 -20.09 6.54
N HIS A 133 4.73 -19.98 5.84
CA HIS A 133 5.53 -18.75 5.82
C HIS A 133 4.76 -17.58 5.18
N VAL A 134 4.00 -17.82 4.11
CA VAL A 134 3.15 -16.80 3.50
C VAL A 134 2.07 -16.35 4.48
N LEU A 135 1.39 -17.28 5.16
CA LEU A 135 0.36 -16.98 6.14
C LEU A 135 0.92 -16.31 7.41
N MET A 136 2.20 -16.50 7.71
CA MET A 136 2.87 -15.71 8.74
C MET A 136 2.94 -14.23 8.34
N VAL A 137 3.19 -13.93 7.07
CA VAL A 137 3.31 -12.55 6.55
C VAL A 137 1.95 -11.92 6.26
N ASP A 138 1.04 -12.66 5.63
CA ASP A 138 -0.32 -12.26 5.30
C ASP A 138 -1.33 -13.31 5.80
N PRO A 139 -1.74 -13.23 7.08
CA PRO A 139 -2.62 -14.24 7.70
C PRO A 139 -4.01 -14.35 7.09
N LYS A 140 -4.44 -13.33 6.31
CA LYS A 140 -5.75 -13.29 5.66
C LYS A 140 -5.64 -13.58 4.16
N ASN A 141 -4.50 -14.08 3.70
CA ASN A 141 -4.31 -14.39 2.29
C ASN A 141 -5.21 -15.57 1.88
N VAL A 142 -6.30 -15.25 1.17
CA VAL A 142 -7.31 -16.24 0.76
C VAL A 142 -6.67 -17.37 -0.05
N THR A 143 -5.80 -17.03 -0.99
CA THR A 143 -5.11 -18.00 -1.84
C THR A 143 -4.21 -18.96 -1.05
N ALA A 144 -3.47 -18.45 -0.07
CA ALA A 144 -2.64 -19.27 0.79
C ALA A 144 -3.48 -20.19 1.69
N LEU A 145 -4.58 -19.69 2.25
CA LEU A 145 -5.52 -20.47 3.08
C LEU A 145 -6.16 -21.61 2.27
N GLU A 146 -6.59 -21.34 1.04
CA GLU A 146 -7.15 -22.35 0.14
C GLU A 146 -6.14 -23.43 -0.22
N LEU A 147 -4.91 -23.02 -0.56
CA LEU A 147 -3.83 -23.97 -0.87
C LEU A 147 -3.46 -24.81 0.36
N GLN A 148 -3.38 -24.20 1.55
CA GLN A 148 -3.13 -24.92 2.81
C GLN A 148 -4.18 -26.02 3.01
N LYS A 149 -5.47 -25.67 2.89
CA LYS A 149 -6.58 -26.61 3.05
C LYS A 149 -6.51 -27.76 2.04
N SER A 150 -6.21 -27.48 0.77
CA SER A 150 -6.02 -28.51 -0.26
C SER A 150 -4.88 -29.47 0.09
N LEU A 151 -3.72 -28.94 0.49
CA LEU A 151 -2.55 -29.75 0.84
C LEU A 151 -2.79 -30.60 2.10
N SER A 152 -3.54 -30.09 3.08
CA SER A 152 -3.87 -30.83 4.31
C SER A 152 -4.88 -31.96 4.04
N ASN A 153 -5.96 -31.69 3.31
CA ASN A 153 -7.01 -32.69 3.06
C ASN A 153 -6.51 -33.91 2.26
N GLU A 154 -5.57 -33.71 1.34
CA GLU A 154 -4.98 -34.83 0.59
C GLU A 154 -3.98 -35.64 1.43
N ALA A 155 -3.45 -35.09 2.53
CA ALA A 155 -2.60 -35.84 3.46
C ALA A 155 -3.42 -36.85 4.27
N ASP A 156 -4.67 -36.52 4.58
CA ASP A 156 -5.60 -37.39 5.31
C ASP A 156 -6.23 -38.47 4.41
N ALA A 157 -6.14 -38.30 3.08
CA ALA A 157 -6.75 -39.21 2.11
C ALA A 157 -5.94 -40.50 1.87
N GLY A 158 -4.62 -40.51 2.11
CA GLY A 158 -3.73 -41.66 1.91
C GLY A 158 -3.71 -42.25 0.47
N PRO A 159 -2.68 -43.03 0.09
CA PRO A 159 -2.78 -43.95 -1.05
C PRO A 159 -3.64 -45.18 -0.72
#